data_AF-A0A444VJ66-F1
#
_entry.id   AF-A0A444VJ66-F1
#
_cell.length_a   1.000
_cell.length_b   1.000
_cell.length_c   1.000
_cell.angle_alpha   90.00
_cell.angle_beta   90.00
_cell.angle_gamma   90.00
#
_symmetry.space_group_name_H-M   'P 1'
#
loop_
_entity.id
_entity.type
_entity.pdbx_description
1 polymer ?
#
loop_
_entity_poly.entity_id
_entity_poly.type
_entity_poly.pdbx_seq_one_letter_code
_entity_poly.pdbx_strand_id
1 'polypeptide(L)'
;MAITKLDRKHVPHYIYIIDGLHKRFNGLVDTKEIVDYLEDNAYSISERSLNRALVLREQLKNTEHLSTKIHIPSKITLDAIVKYVFGMGSKFRDLVTNQIDRQDEINEHYSAHRPTDAILDAIFNPKPEKILFLDAQIDFCKKSRNTIKGMGDNEFSKGLLKEFEHFKNEVKDELLLRDRIISDLERKINRLEKKQKLASFVYRFFGGIGLFFVPIDYRELTLNILISDALEGWEQVSLPDILDTN
;
A
#
# COMPACT_ATOMS: atom_id res chain seq x y z
N MET A 1 1.39 16.45 24.34
CA MET A 1 1.18 16.49 22.87
C MET A 1 -0.28 16.17 22.56
N ALA A 2 -0.94 16.90 21.65
CA ALA A 2 -2.32 16.60 21.27
C ALA A 2 -2.33 15.50 20.19
N ILE A 3 -2.69 14.27 20.56
CA ILE A 3 -2.92 13.19 19.59
C ILE A 3 -4.32 13.38 19.02
N THR A 4 -4.40 13.75 17.74
CA THR A 4 -5.66 13.94 17.02
C THR A 4 -6.06 12.74 16.18
N LYS A 5 -5.08 11.93 15.74
CA LYS A 5 -5.26 10.69 14.97
C LYS A 5 -4.10 9.72 15.19
N LEU A 6 -4.32 8.44 14.89
CA LEU A 6 -3.26 7.44 14.79
C LEU A 6 -2.37 7.76 13.57
N ASP A 7 -1.06 7.68 13.76
CA ASP A 7 -0.05 7.86 12.72
C ASP A 7 1.08 6.83 12.95
N ARG A 8 2.10 6.82 12.08
CA ARG A 8 3.16 5.81 12.10
C ARG A 8 3.90 5.73 13.44
N LYS A 9 4.18 6.87 14.10
CA LYS A 9 4.90 6.87 15.39
C LYS A 9 4.08 6.28 16.54
N HIS A 10 2.76 6.20 16.40
CA HIS A 10 1.86 5.63 17.40
C HIS A 10 1.59 4.13 17.18
N VAL A 11 2.11 3.53 16.10
CA VAL A 11 1.87 2.11 15.76
C VAL A 11 2.31 1.13 16.85
N PRO A 12 3.47 1.29 17.52
CA PRO A 12 3.87 0.41 18.61
C PRO A 12 2.82 0.35 19.73
N HIS A 13 2.37 1.52 20.20
CA HIS A 13 1.33 1.63 21.24
C HIS A 13 0.02 1.03 20.79
N TYR A 14 -0.37 1.27 19.54
CA TYR A 14 -1.58 0.69 18.95
C TYR A 14 -1.56 -0.84 18.92
N ILE A 15 -0.47 -1.45 18.46
CA ILE A 15 -0.33 -2.90 18.40
C ILE A 15 -0.40 -3.49 19.80
N TYR A 16 0.30 -2.89 20.76
CA TYR A 16 0.31 -3.35 22.13
C TYR A 16 -1.09 -3.37 22.77
N ILE A 17 -1.91 -2.32 22.57
CA ILE A 17 -3.26 -2.29 23.16
C ILE A 17 -4.24 -3.25 22.50
N ILE A 18 -4.15 -3.45 21.18
CA ILE A 18 -5.04 -4.38 20.48
C ILE A 18 -4.66 -5.82 20.81
N ASP A 19 -3.37 -6.14 20.85
CA ASP A 19 -2.92 -7.47 21.24
C ASP A 19 -3.21 -7.74 22.73
N GLY A 20 -3.17 -6.71 23.58
CA GLY A 20 -3.62 -6.78 24.97
C GLY A 20 -5.11 -7.13 25.10
N LEU A 21 -5.97 -6.59 24.23
CA LEU A 21 -7.37 -7.03 24.13
C LEU A 21 -7.45 -8.51 23.76
N HIS A 22 -6.78 -8.95 22.68
CA HIS A 22 -6.80 -10.36 22.28
C HIS A 22 -6.33 -11.29 23.40
N LYS A 23 -5.28 -10.94 24.14
CA LYS A 23 -4.77 -11.73 25.28
C LYS A 23 -5.83 -11.89 26.37
N ARG A 24 -6.57 -10.83 26.71
CA ARG A 24 -7.62 -10.87 27.75
C ARG A 24 -8.79 -11.78 27.38
N PHE A 25 -9.02 -11.99 26.08
CA PHE A 25 -10.09 -12.80 25.52
C PHE A 25 -9.64 -14.13 24.92
N ASN A 26 -8.45 -14.63 25.25
CA ASN A 26 -7.89 -15.87 24.69
C ASN A 26 -7.94 -15.93 23.14
N GLY A 27 -7.78 -14.78 22.49
CA GLY A 27 -7.80 -14.63 21.03
C GLY A 27 -9.18 -14.39 20.40
N LEU A 28 -10.28 -14.53 21.13
CA LEU A 28 -11.65 -14.34 20.62
C LEU A 28 -12.30 -13.09 21.24
N VAL A 29 -12.06 -11.93 20.63
CA VAL A 29 -12.63 -10.66 21.13
C VAL A 29 -14.12 -10.58 20.83
N ASP A 30 -14.94 -10.58 21.88
CA ASP A 30 -16.36 -10.22 21.79
C ASP A 30 -16.51 -8.70 21.80
N THR A 31 -16.72 -8.13 20.62
CA THR A 31 -16.85 -6.68 20.47
C THR A 31 -18.09 -6.11 21.15
N LYS A 32 -19.14 -6.92 21.33
CA LYS A 32 -20.35 -6.50 22.01
C LYS A 32 -20.11 -6.38 23.51
N GLU A 33 -19.45 -7.38 24.12
CA GLU A 33 -19.11 -7.34 25.54
C GLU A 33 -18.29 -6.10 25.91
N ILE A 34 -17.30 -5.75 25.08
CA ILE A 34 -16.47 -4.56 25.32
C ILE A 34 -17.29 -3.27 25.21
N VAL A 35 -18.20 -3.19 24.23
CA VAL A 35 -19.08 -2.03 24.04
C VAL A 35 -20.02 -1.88 25.23
N ASP A 36 -20.72 -2.96 25.61
CA ASP A 36 -21.65 -2.99 26.73
C ASP A 36 -20.95 -2.56 28.03
N TYR A 37 -19.77 -3.10 28.33
CA TYR A 37 -18.96 -2.70 29.48
C TYR A 37 -18.63 -1.20 29.48
N LEU A 38 -18.25 -0.65 28.34
CA LEU A 38 -17.88 0.76 28.23
C LEU A 38 -19.10 1.68 28.32
N GLU A 39 -20.25 1.26 27.80
CA GLU A 39 -21.52 1.99 27.89
C GLU A 39 -22.04 2.05 29.33
N ASP A 40 -22.00 0.94 30.07
CA ASP A 40 -22.32 0.87 31.51
C ASP A 40 -21.46 1.82 32.35
N ASN A 41 -20.28 2.14 31.82
CA ASN A 41 -19.29 3.03 32.39
C ASN A 41 -19.34 4.46 31.80
N ALA A 42 -20.44 4.84 31.16
CA ALA A 42 -20.68 6.16 30.57
C ALA A 42 -19.71 6.56 29.45
N TYR A 43 -19.19 5.59 28.69
CA TYR A 43 -18.35 5.81 27.52
C TYR A 43 -18.96 5.19 26.27
N SER A 44 -19.16 6.02 25.24
CA SER A 44 -19.71 5.54 23.98
C SER A 44 -18.61 5.17 22.99
N ILE A 45 -18.66 3.92 22.52
CA ILE A 45 -17.97 3.42 21.33
C ILE A 45 -18.92 2.51 20.58
N SER A 46 -18.96 2.59 19.25
CA SER A 46 -19.73 1.64 18.45
C SER A 46 -18.92 0.37 18.18
N GLU A 47 -19.60 -0.77 18.17
CA GLU A 47 -19.05 -2.06 17.76
C GLU A 47 -18.34 -1.98 16.41
N ARG A 48 -18.93 -1.25 15.44
CA ARG A 48 -18.32 -0.99 14.13
C ARG A 48 -16.95 -0.30 14.25
N SER A 49 -16.80 0.63 15.17
CA SER A 49 -15.53 1.35 15.36
C SER A 49 -14.47 0.46 15.99
N LEU A 50 -14.86 -0.38 16.94
CA LEU A 50 -13.98 -1.38 17.55
C LEU A 50 -13.55 -2.43 16.52
N ASN A 51 -14.48 -2.96 15.74
CA ASN A 51 -14.21 -3.90 14.64
C ASN A 51 -13.22 -3.34 13.62
N ARG A 52 -13.33 -2.05 13.26
CA ARG A 52 -12.35 -1.41 12.36
C ARG A 52 -10.94 -1.37 12.94
N ALA A 53 -10.81 -1.21 14.27
CA ALA A 53 -9.53 -1.31 14.95
C ALA A 53 -8.99 -2.74 14.86
N LEU A 54 -9.78 -3.75 15.24
CA LEU A 54 -9.35 -5.15 15.13
C LEU A 54 -8.93 -5.51 13.69
N VAL A 55 -9.71 -5.11 12.69
CA VAL A 55 -9.38 -5.31 11.27
C VAL A 55 -8.07 -4.63 10.90
N LEU A 56 -7.83 -3.37 11.30
CA LEU A 56 -6.54 -2.71 11.03
C LEU A 56 -5.38 -3.49 11.65
N ARG A 57 -5.54 -4.09 12.84
CA ARG A 57 -4.48 -4.91 13.44
C ARG A 57 -4.17 -6.14 12.60
N GLU A 58 -5.19 -6.83 12.08
CA GLU A 58 -5.01 -7.97 11.17
C GLU A 58 -4.35 -7.55 9.84
N GLN A 59 -4.73 -6.39 9.29
CA GLN A 59 -4.06 -5.86 8.09
C GLN A 59 -2.57 -5.56 8.33
N LEU A 60 -2.20 -5.14 9.53
CA LEU A 60 -0.80 -4.93 9.90
C LEU A 60 -0.01 -6.25 10.08
N LYS A 61 -0.68 -7.40 10.21
CA LYS A 61 -0.03 -8.73 10.24
C LYS A 61 0.19 -9.30 8.83
N ASN A 62 -0.66 -8.94 7.87
CA ASN A 62 -0.64 -9.51 6.53
C ASN A 62 0.55 -8.99 5.70
N THR A 63 1.44 -9.88 5.26
CA THR A 63 2.62 -9.52 4.45
C THR A 63 2.35 -9.40 2.95
N GLU A 64 1.26 -9.97 2.45
CA GLU A 64 1.05 -10.18 1.01
C GLU A 64 -0.02 -9.25 0.41
N HIS A 65 -1.15 -9.05 1.10
CA HIS A 65 -2.29 -8.32 0.57
C HIS A 65 -2.95 -7.43 1.61
N LEU A 66 -3.09 -6.15 1.26
CA LEU A 66 -3.90 -5.17 2.00
C LEU A 66 -5.32 -5.17 1.45
N SER A 67 -6.31 -5.08 2.34
CA SER A 67 -7.69 -4.88 1.95
C SER A 67 -7.86 -3.53 1.24
N THR A 68 -8.83 -3.47 0.32
CA THR A 68 -9.13 -2.26 -0.46
C THR A 68 -9.60 -1.08 0.40
N LYS A 69 -9.99 -1.30 1.65
CA LYS A 69 -10.49 -0.26 2.54
C LYS A 69 -9.93 -0.38 3.96
N ILE A 70 -8.86 0.37 4.20
CA ILE A 70 -8.25 0.49 5.52
C ILE A 70 -8.85 1.67 6.26
N HIS A 71 -9.34 1.43 7.47
CA HIS A 71 -9.92 2.43 8.35
C HIS A 71 -8.99 2.68 9.54
N ILE A 72 -8.45 3.90 9.63
CA ILE A 72 -7.66 4.31 10.79
C ILE A 72 -8.61 4.61 11.96
N PRO A 73 -8.45 3.95 13.13
CA PRO A 73 -9.27 4.21 14.31
C PRO A 73 -9.20 5.67 14.74
N SER A 74 -10.34 6.18 15.18
CA SER A 74 -10.40 7.52 15.76
C SER A 74 -9.73 7.56 17.12
N LYS A 75 -9.34 8.74 17.58
CA LYS A 75 -8.86 8.95 18.96
C LYS A 75 -9.85 8.42 20.00
N ILE A 76 -11.15 8.63 19.80
CA ILE A 76 -12.21 8.17 20.72
C ILE A 76 -12.17 6.64 20.84
N THR A 77 -12.02 5.95 19.71
CA THR A 77 -11.88 4.50 19.65
C THR A 77 -10.64 4.02 20.42
N LEU A 78 -9.49 4.67 20.22
CA LEU A 78 -8.24 4.32 20.91
C LEU A 78 -8.33 4.58 22.42
N ASP A 79 -8.89 5.71 22.83
CA ASP A 79 -9.09 6.03 24.25
C ASP A 79 -10.02 5.02 24.92
N ALA A 80 -11.10 4.60 24.24
CA ALA A 80 -12.02 3.58 24.74
C ALA A 80 -11.33 2.22 24.95
N ILE A 81 -10.52 1.78 23.99
CA ILE A 81 -9.74 0.54 24.10
C ILE A 81 -8.77 0.61 25.28
N VAL A 82 -8.06 1.73 25.43
CA VAL A 82 -7.12 1.93 26.54
C VAL A 82 -7.82 1.90 27.88
N LYS A 83 -9.01 2.50 27.99
CA LYS A 83 -9.80 2.43 29.24
C LYS A 83 -10.21 1.03 29.60
N TYR A 84 -10.60 0.25 28.60
CA TYR A 84 -10.95 -1.14 28.82
C TYR A 84 -9.75 -1.96 29.31
N VAL A 85 -8.57 -1.75 28.72
CA VAL A 85 -7.35 -2.52 29.03
C VAL A 85 -6.68 -2.07 30.35
N PHE A 86 -6.59 -0.76 30.61
CA PHE A 86 -5.80 -0.18 31.71
C PHE A 86 -6.63 0.55 32.78
N GLY A 87 -7.93 0.77 32.54
CA GLY A 87 -8.84 1.41 33.48
C GLY A 87 -9.35 2.79 33.07
N MET A 88 -10.43 3.21 33.73
CA MET A 88 -11.31 4.32 33.32
C MET A 88 -10.67 5.73 33.25
N GLY A 89 -9.52 5.92 33.89
CA GLY A 89 -8.76 7.18 33.87
C GLY A 89 -7.78 7.32 32.70
N SER A 90 -7.46 6.21 32.03
CA SER A 90 -6.40 6.15 31.04
C SER A 90 -6.85 6.63 29.66
N LYS A 91 -5.95 7.28 28.93
CA LYS A 91 -6.14 7.68 27.53
C LYS A 91 -5.00 7.18 26.67
N PHE A 92 -5.23 7.07 25.37
CA PHE A 92 -4.19 6.64 24.43
C PHE A 92 -2.96 7.54 24.44
N ARG A 93 -3.15 8.84 24.65
CA ARG A 93 -2.01 9.77 24.81
C ARG A 93 -1.14 9.42 26.00
N ASP A 94 -1.71 8.88 27.08
CA ASP A 94 -1.00 8.63 28.33
C ASP A 94 -0.03 7.44 28.15
N LEU A 95 -0.40 6.45 27.31
CA LEU A 95 0.51 5.41 26.82
C LEU A 95 1.62 5.99 25.94
N VAL A 96 1.31 6.92 25.04
CA VAL A 96 2.30 7.49 24.11
C VAL A 96 3.29 8.41 24.83
N THR A 97 2.88 9.07 25.92
CA THR A 97 3.72 10.01 26.68
C THR A 97 4.29 9.43 27.97
N ASN A 98 4.34 8.09 28.11
CA ASN A 98 4.92 7.38 29.25
C ASN A 98 4.28 7.71 30.61
N GLN A 99 3.04 8.18 30.62
CA GLN A 99 2.27 8.33 31.85
C GLN A 99 1.71 6.98 32.34
N ILE A 100 1.68 6.00 31.44
CA ILE A 100 1.54 4.59 31.77
C ILE A 100 2.91 3.96 31.54
N ASP A 101 3.55 3.52 32.62
CA ASP A 101 4.92 3.01 32.63
C ASP A 101 4.99 1.60 32.02
N ARG A 102 5.02 1.55 30.69
CA ARG A 102 5.02 0.32 29.87
C ARG A 102 5.86 0.45 28.60
N GLN A 103 6.72 1.46 28.47
CA GLN A 103 7.42 1.67 27.20
C GLN A 103 8.36 0.53 26.82
N ASP A 104 9.08 -0.02 27.79
CA ASP A 104 9.99 -1.13 27.53
C ASP A 104 9.22 -2.34 27.02
N GLU A 105 8.08 -2.66 27.64
CA GLU A 105 7.17 -3.72 27.18
C GLU A 105 6.58 -3.44 25.81
N ILE A 106 6.21 -2.18 25.51
CA ILE A 106 5.67 -1.79 24.20
C ILE A 106 6.73 -1.98 23.13
N ASN A 107 7.97 -1.57 23.40
CA ASN A 107 9.08 -1.69 22.46
C ASN A 107 9.50 -3.15 22.24
N GLU A 108 9.54 -3.94 23.32
CA GLU A 108 9.81 -5.38 23.25
C GLU A 108 8.70 -6.10 22.46
N HIS A 109 7.43 -5.85 22.80
CA HIS A 109 6.30 -6.45 22.10
C HIS A 109 6.25 -6.01 20.63
N TYR A 110 6.52 -4.75 20.33
CA TYR A 110 6.58 -4.25 18.96
C TYR A 110 7.70 -4.89 18.15
N SER A 111 8.86 -5.11 18.74
CA SER A 111 10.00 -5.76 18.06
C SER A 111 9.65 -7.18 17.59
N ALA A 112 8.87 -7.92 18.38
CA ALA A 112 8.39 -9.26 18.02
C ALA A 112 7.23 -9.26 17.00
N HIS A 113 6.48 -8.17 16.88
CA HIS A 113 5.25 -8.09 16.07
C HIS A 113 5.28 -6.97 15.02
N ARG A 114 6.49 -6.51 14.65
CA ARG A 114 6.70 -5.34 13.80
C ARG A 114 6.17 -5.62 12.38
N PRO A 115 5.22 -4.81 11.88
CA PRO A 115 4.81 -4.86 10.47
C PRO A 115 5.96 -4.44 9.55
N THR A 116 5.95 -4.90 8.30
CA THR A 116 6.94 -4.46 7.30
C THR A 116 6.79 -2.97 7.02
N ASP A 117 7.91 -2.30 6.70
CA ASP A 117 7.89 -0.87 6.42
C ASP A 117 6.99 -0.54 5.21
N ALA A 118 6.95 -1.42 4.20
CA ALA A 118 6.05 -1.30 3.05
C ALA A 118 4.56 -1.20 3.45
N ILE A 119 4.12 -1.97 4.45
CA ILE A 119 2.74 -1.92 4.95
C ILE A 119 2.50 -0.64 5.75
N LEU A 120 3.46 -0.25 6.59
CA LEU A 120 3.37 0.99 7.37
C LEU A 120 3.26 2.21 6.46
N ASP A 121 4.05 2.23 5.38
CA ASP A 121 4.05 3.28 4.37
C ASP A 121 2.70 3.33 3.63
N ALA A 122 2.17 2.18 3.24
CA ALA A 122 0.88 2.09 2.55
C ALA A 122 -0.31 2.65 3.39
N ILE A 123 -0.24 2.49 4.71
CA ILE A 123 -1.32 2.84 5.65
C ILE A 123 -1.18 4.27 6.20
N PHE A 124 0.02 4.67 6.62
CA PHE A 124 0.21 5.85 7.49
C PHE A 124 0.89 7.05 6.84
N ASN A 125 1.52 6.92 5.67
CA ASN A 125 2.13 8.09 5.02
C ASN A 125 1.06 9.09 4.53
N PRO A 126 1.20 10.40 4.82
CA PRO A 126 0.28 11.43 4.37
C PRO A 126 0.34 11.54 2.83
N LYS A 127 -0.83 11.55 2.17
CA LYS A 127 -0.96 11.47 0.71
C LYS A 127 -1.01 12.85 0.01
N PRO A 128 0.16 13.49 -0.19
CA PRO A 128 0.56 14.16 -1.44
C PRO A 128 1.42 13.25 -2.36
N GLU A 129 1.90 12.12 -1.83
CA GLU A 129 2.81 11.20 -2.53
C GLU A 129 2.16 10.43 -3.68
N LYS A 130 0.82 10.37 -3.78
CA LYS A 130 0.13 9.71 -4.89
C LYS A 130 0.32 10.41 -6.24
N ILE A 131 0.26 11.74 -6.22
CA ILE A 131 0.50 12.55 -7.41
C ILE A 131 1.99 12.53 -7.72
N LEU A 132 2.85 12.72 -6.70
CA LEU A 132 4.30 12.65 -6.85
C LEU A 132 4.80 11.29 -7.34
N PHE A 133 4.16 10.19 -6.92
CA PHE A 133 4.50 8.84 -7.35
C PHE A 133 4.05 8.57 -8.79
N LEU A 134 2.85 9.04 -9.17
CA LEU A 134 2.43 9.03 -10.57
C LEU A 134 3.38 9.87 -11.44
N ASP A 135 3.81 11.04 -10.95
CA ASP A 135 4.79 11.88 -11.63
C ASP A 135 6.13 11.16 -11.78
N ALA A 136 6.64 10.53 -10.72
CA ALA A 136 7.87 9.74 -10.76
C ALA A 136 7.78 8.56 -11.74
N GLN A 137 6.65 7.85 -11.79
CA GLN A 137 6.42 6.75 -12.74
C GLN A 137 6.32 7.27 -14.19
N ILE A 138 5.65 8.40 -14.41
CA ILE A 138 5.57 9.06 -15.73
C ILE A 138 6.97 9.47 -16.18
N ASP A 139 7.75 10.11 -15.31
CA ASP A 139 9.12 10.54 -15.60
C ASP A 139 10.04 9.37 -15.88
N PHE A 140 9.93 8.29 -15.10
CA PHE A 140 10.69 7.06 -15.33
C PHE A 140 10.36 6.43 -16.69
N CYS A 141 9.07 6.32 -17.04
CA CYS A 141 8.65 5.81 -18.34
C CYS A 141 9.13 6.71 -19.50
N LYS A 142 9.05 8.03 -19.34
CA LYS A 142 9.53 9.01 -20.34
C LYS A 142 11.04 8.91 -20.54
N LYS A 143 11.82 8.82 -19.46
CA LYS A 143 13.27 8.61 -19.51
C LYS A 143 13.59 7.29 -20.22
N SER A 144 12.99 6.19 -19.80
CA SER A 144 13.20 4.86 -20.39
C SER A 144 12.87 4.84 -21.89
N ARG A 145 11.75 5.44 -22.30
CA ARG A 145 11.39 5.57 -23.72
C ARG A 145 12.42 6.37 -24.50
N ASN A 146 12.87 7.51 -23.96
CA ASN A 146 13.87 8.36 -24.63
C ASN A 146 15.23 7.66 -24.72
N THR A 147 15.63 6.91 -23.69
CA THR A 147 16.83 6.06 -23.72
C THR A 147 16.74 5.03 -24.83
N ILE A 148 15.63 4.29 -24.92
CA ILE A 148 15.43 3.28 -25.97
C ILE A 148 15.34 3.92 -27.37
N LYS A 149 14.73 5.10 -27.52
CA LYS A 149 14.72 5.88 -28.79
C LYS A 149 16.12 6.43 -29.16
N GLY A 150 16.97 6.70 -28.18
CA GLY A 150 18.31 7.24 -28.38
C GLY A 150 19.40 6.19 -28.62
N MET A 151 19.16 4.94 -28.22
CA MET A 151 20.10 3.84 -28.45
C MET A 151 20.32 3.59 -29.95
N GLY A 152 21.56 3.35 -30.35
CA GLY A 152 21.85 2.81 -31.68
C GLY A 152 21.42 1.36 -31.80
N ASP A 153 21.15 0.87 -33.01
CA ASP A 153 20.65 -0.51 -33.21
C ASP A 153 21.61 -1.56 -32.60
N ASN A 154 22.92 -1.38 -32.79
CA ASN A 154 23.93 -2.25 -32.17
C ASN A 154 23.95 -2.21 -30.63
N GLU A 155 23.59 -1.09 -30.02
CA GLU A 155 23.57 -0.90 -28.57
C GLU A 155 22.31 -1.51 -27.94
N PHE A 156 21.17 -1.37 -28.64
CA PHE A 156 19.93 -2.03 -28.29
C PHE A 156 20.07 -3.56 -28.32
N SER A 157 20.67 -4.10 -29.39
CA SER A 157 20.79 -5.55 -29.59
C SER A 157 21.86 -6.23 -28.74
N LYS A 158 22.97 -5.54 -28.43
CA LYS A 158 24.07 -6.12 -27.64
C LYS A 158 24.03 -5.80 -26.15
N GLY A 159 23.36 -4.70 -25.76
CA GLY A 159 23.21 -4.30 -24.37
C GLY A 159 21.89 -4.80 -23.80
N LEU A 160 20.79 -4.16 -24.20
CA LEU A 160 19.47 -4.37 -23.62
C LEU A 160 18.97 -5.80 -23.85
N LEU A 161 18.98 -6.28 -25.10
CA LEU A 161 18.52 -7.64 -25.43
C LEU A 161 19.35 -8.77 -24.79
N LYS A 162 20.59 -8.48 -24.40
CA LYS A 162 21.47 -9.46 -23.75
C LYS A 162 21.04 -9.75 -22.30
N GLU A 163 20.46 -8.76 -21.62
CA GLU A 163 19.86 -8.94 -20.29
C GLU A 163 18.54 -9.74 -20.33
N PHE A 164 17.92 -9.85 -21.51
CA PHE A 164 16.71 -10.63 -21.76
C PHE A 164 16.98 -11.81 -22.70
N GLU A 165 18.15 -12.44 -22.58
CA GLU A 165 18.60 -13.53 -23.48
C GLU A 165 17.60 -14.69 -23.60
N HIS A 166 16.73 -14.90 -22.61
CA HIS A 166 15.62 -15.85 -22.70
C HIS A 166 14.59 -15.54 -23.79
N PHE A 167 14.39 -14.28 -24.17
CA PHE A 167 13.49 -13.85 -25.26
C PHE A 167 14.19 -13.74 -26.62
N LYS A 168 15.54 -13.81 -26.64
CA LYS A 168 16.35 -13.59 -27.86
C LYS A 168 16.06 -14.61 -28.98
N ASN A 169 15.56 -15.79 -28.63
CA ASN A 169 15.24 -16.84 -29.59
C ASN A 169 13.89 -16.62 -30.30
N GLU A 170 13.06 -15.68 -29.83
CA GLU A 170 11.70 -15.42 -30.37
C GLU A 170 11.62 -14.14 -31.21
N VAL A 171 12.65 -13.30 -31.13
CA VAL A 171 12.68 -11.99 -31.79
C VAL A 171 13.37 -12.14 -33.15
N LYS A 172 12.57 -12.22 -34.22
CA LYS A 172 13.08 -12.25 -35.60
C LYS A 172 13.44 -10.87 -36.16
N ASP A 173 12.90 -9.81 -35.58
CA ASP A 173 13.09 -8.42 -36.03
C ASP A 173 13.27 -7.49 -34.83
N GLU A 174 14.51 -7.08 -34.60
CA GLU A 174 14.92 -6.24 -33.47
C GLU A 174 14.40 -4.80 -33.58
N LEU A 175 14.17 -4.30 -34.81
CA LEU A 175 13.58 -2.98 -35.07
C LEU A 175 12.10 -2.98 -34.70
N LEU A 176 11.35 -4.00 -35.14
CA LEU A 176 9.93 -4.15 -34.78
C LEU A 176 9.74 -4.31 -33.26
N LEU A 177 10.66 -5.00 -32.59
CA LEU A 177 10.63 -5.13 -31.14
C LEU A 177 10.81 -3.79 -30.44
N ARG A 178 11.81 -3.03 -30.87
CA ARG A 178 12.12 -1.70 -30.32
C ARG A 178 10.92 -0.76 -30.44
N ASP A 179 10.31 -0.70 -31.62
CA ASP A 179 9.13 0.12 -31.88
C ASP A 179 7.93 -0.29 -31.01
N ARG A 180 7.77 -1.59 -30.76
CA ARG A 180 6.70 -2.10 -29.90
C ARG A 180 6.92 -1.76 -28.42
N ILE A 181 8.14 -1.94 -27.90
CA ILE A 181 8.48 -1.53 -26.52
C ILE A 181 8.21 -0.03 -26.35
N ILE A 182 8.58 0.78 -27.33
CA ILE A 182 8.28 2.22 -27.36
C ILE A 182 6.76 2.47 -27.33
N SER A 183 5.98 1.76 -28.15
CA SER A 183 4.52 1.89 -28.21
C SER A 183 3.85 1.53 -26.88
N ASP A 184 4.31 0.48 -26.22
CA ASP A 184 3.75 0.04 -24.93
C ASP A 184 4.11 1.01 -23.81
N LEU A 185 5.33 1.57 -23.81
CA LEU A 185 5.72 2.66 -22.93
C LEU A 185 4.85 3.91 -23.15
N GLU A 186 4.59 4.28 -24.40
CA GLU A 186 3.71 5.42 -24.72
C GLU A 186 2.25 5.18 -24.27
N ARG A 187 1.74 3.95 -24.41
CA ARG A 187 0.43 3.57 -23.86
C ARG A 187 0.41 3.62 -22.33
N LYS A 188 1.46 3.15 -21.66
CA LYS A 188 1.58 3.18 -20.19
C LYS A 188 1.67 4.62 -19.67
N ILE A 189 2.47 5.48 -20.31
CA ILE A 189 2.54 6.93 -20.02
C ILE A 189 1.15 7.56 -20.13
N ASN A 190 0.43 7.34 -21.23
CA ASN A 190 -0.91 7.91 -21.44
C ASN A 190 -1.91 7.47 -20.36
N ARG A 191 -1.83 6.20 -19.91
CA ARG A 191 -2.68 5.70 -18.81
C ARG A 191 -2.32 6.37 -17.48
N LEU A 192 -1.03 6.50 -17.17
CA LEU A 192 -0.56 7.14 -15.94
C LEU A 192 -0.93 8.64 -15.91
N GLU A 193 -0.78 9.36 -17.02
CA GLU A 193 -1.17 10.78 -17.13
C GLU A 193 -2.69 10.98 -16.94
N LYS A 194 -3.52 10.08 -17.49
CA LYS A 194 -4.98 10.11 -17.24
C LYS A 194 -5.30 9.88 -15.75
N LYS A 195 -4.62 8.93 -15.10
CA LYS A 195 -4.78 8.68 -13.66
C LYS A 195 -4.30 9.86 -12.81
N GLN A 196 -3.21 10.49 -13.19
CA GLN A 196 -2.67 11.68 -12.52
C GLN A 196 -3.64 12.87 -12.63
N LYS A 197 -4.19 13.13 -13.82
CA LYS A 197 -5.25 14.14 -14.00
C LYS A 197 -6.48 13.87 -13.13
N LEU A 198 -6.93 12.62 -13.09
CA LEU A 198 -8.06 12.21 -12.24
C LEU A 198 -7.72 12.37 -10.75
N ALA A 199 -6.53 11.94 -10.31
CA ALA A 199 -6.06 12.09 -8.93
C ALA A 199 -5.98 13.57 -8.51
N SER A 200 -5.39 14.42 -9.34
CA SER A 200 -5.30 15.87 -9.11
C SER A 200 -6.67 16.54 -9.06
N PHE A 201 -7.57 16.18 -9.99
CA PHE A 201 -8.94 16.68 -9.99
C PHE A 201 -9.67 16.27 -8.72
N VAL A 202 -9.70 14.97 -8.43
CA VAL A 202 -10.41 14.42 -7.28
C VAL A 202 -9.84 14.94 -5.95
N TYR A 203 -8.52 15.12 -5.85
CA TYR A 203 -7.88 15.75 -4.69
C TYR A 203 -8.30 17.20 -4.51
N ARG A 204 -8.39 17.96 -5.60
CA ARG A 204 -8.84 19.36 -5.56
C ARG A 204 -10.28 19.51 -5.05
N PHE A 205 -11.17 18.58 -5.41
CA PHE A 205 -12.59 18.67 -5.05
C PHE A 205 -12.95 17.98 -3.72
N PHE A 206 -12.29 16.88 -3.38
CA PHE A 206 -12.65 16.04 -2.23
C PHE A 206 -11.49 15.85 -1.23
N GLY A 207 -10.40 16.61 -1.40
CA GLY A 207 -9.20 16.49 -0.57
C GLY A 207 -8.61 15.08 -0.59
N GLY A 208 -7.96 14.69 0.50
CA GLY A 208 -7.36 13.36 0.65
C GLY A 208 -8.35 12.19 0.60
N ILE A 209 -9.65 12.44 0.84
CA ILE A 209 -10.70 11.41 0.82
C ILE A 209 -11.00 10.97 -0.62
N GLY A 210 -11.00 11.89 -1.57
CA GLY A 210 -11.25 11.55 -2.97
C GLY A 210 -10.19 10.62 -3.55
N LEU A 211 -8.93 10.75 -3.12
CA LEU A 211 -7.83 9.92 -3.61
C LEU A 211 -8.00 8.43 -3.30
N PHE A 212 -8.93 8.01 -2.44
CA PHE A 212 -9.26 6.59 -2.22
C PHE A 212 -9.86 5.91 -3.46
N PHE A 213 -10.54 6.66 -4.32
CA PHE A 213 -11.23 6.09 -5.48
C PHE A 213 -10.36 6.04 -6.74
N VAL A 214 -9.10 6.47 -6.65
CA VAL A 214 -8.15 6.41 -7.77
C VAL A 214 -7.24 5.18 -7.59
N PRO A 215 -7.37 4.14 -8.44
CA PRO A 215 -6.53 2.94 -8.36
C PRO A 215 -5.11 3.25 -8.84
N ILE A 216 -4.16 3.22 -7.92
CA ILE A 216 -2.72 3.43 -8.16
C ILE A 216 -1.99 2.13 -7.83
N ASP A 217 -1.18 1.69 -8.78
CA ASP A 217 -0.28 0.54 -8.62
C ASP A 217 1.07 1.05 -8.11
N TYR A 218 1.42 0.68 -6.87
CA TYR A 218 2.66 1.12 -6.21
C TYR A 218 3.87 0.24 -6.49
N ARG A 219 3.77 -0.69 -7.45
CA ARG A 219 4.93 -1.47 -7.88
C ARG A 219 6.05 -0.53 -8.35
N GLU A 220 7.24 -0.72 -7.79
CA GLU A 220 8.44 -0.02 -8.23
C GLU A 220 8.70 -0.36 -9.71
N LEU A 221 8.86 0.66 -10.54
CA LEU A 221 9.13 0.46 -11.96
C LEU A 221 10.64 0.32 -12.16
N THR A 222 11.05 -0.84 -12.68
CA THR A 222 12.40 -1.04 -13.22
C THR A 222 12.31 -1.20 -14.73
N LEU A 223 13.43 -0.94 -15.41
CA LEU A 223 13.52 -1.13 -16.86
C LEU A 223 13.19 -2.58 -17.24
N ASN A 224 13.61 -3.53 -16.41
CA ASN A 224 13.37 -4.96 -16.62
C ASN A 224 11.89 -5.33 -16.54
N ILE A 225 11.15 -4.78 -15.58
CA ILE A 225 9.70 -4.99 -15.48
C ILE A 225 9.00 -4.39 -16.71
N LEU A 226 9.40 -3.19 -17.15
CA LEU A 226 8.79 -2.54 -18.30
C LEU A 226 9.01 -3.30 -19.61
N ILE A 227 10.20 -3.88 -19.78
CA ILE A 227 10.55 -4.66 -20.96
C ILE A 227 9.87 -6.03 -20.89
N SER A 228 9.89 -6.71 -19.73
CA SER A 228 9.17 -7.98 -19.52
C SER A 228 7.68 -7.83 -19.83
N ASP A 229 7.01 -6.79 -19.30
CA ASP A 229 5.59 -6.51 -19.57
C ASP A 229 5.31 -6.37 -21.09
N ALA A 230 6.24 -5.76 -21.84
CA ALA A 230 6.11 -5.56 -23.29
C ALA A 230 6.39 -6.86 -24.08
N LEU A 231 7.31 -7.69 -23.59
CA LEU A 231 7.70 -8.97 -24.19
C LEU A 231 6.68 -10.09 -23.91
N GLU A 232 6.08 -10.16 -22.72
CA GLU A 232 4.98 -11.09 -22.42
C GLU A 232 3.76 -10.83 -23.33
N GLY A 233 3.52 -9.57 -23.69
CA GLY A 233 2.53 -9.22 -24.70
C GLY A 233 2.92 -9.67 -26.12
N TRP A 234 4.20 -9.92 -26.40
CA TRP A 234 4.71 -10.40 -27.68
C TRP A 234 4.31 -11.87 -27.92
N GLU A 235 4.50 -12.75 -26.92
CA GLU A 235 4.15 -14.17 -26.97
C GLU A 235 2.67 -14.40 -27.34
N GLN A 236 1.76 -13.58 -26.81
CA GLN A 236 0.32 -13.68 -27.08
C GLN A 236 -0.09 -13.24 -28.49
N VAL A 237 0.77 -12.51 -29.21
CA VAL A 237 0.49 -12.03 -30.58
C VAL A 237 1.24 -12.86 -31.63
N SER A 238 2.29 -13.60 -31.23
CA SER A 238 3.12 -14.43 -32.12
C SER A 238 2.62 -15.86 -32.31
N LEU A 239 1.57 -16.30 -31.61
CA LEU A 239 0.88 -17.54 -31.95
C LEU A 239 -0.04 -17.24 -33.15
N PRO A 240 0.18 -17.84 -34.33
CA PRO A 240 -0.85 -17.86 -35.35
C PRO A 240 -2.05 -18.58 -34.75
N ASP A 241 -3.26 -18.08 -35.01
CA ASP A 241 -4.48 -18.89 -34.93
C ASP A 241 -4.28 -20.07 -35.89
N ILE A 242 -3.69 -21.17 -35.39
CA ILE A 242 -3.87 -22.49 -35.99
C ILE A 242 -5.26 -22.89 -35.54
N LEU A 243 -6.26 -22.36 -36.24
CA LEU A 243 -7.52 -23.04 -36.38
C LEU A 243 -7.20 -24.34 -37.11
N ASP A 244 -7.08 -25.42 -36.34
CA ASP A 244 -7.21 -26.78 -36.82
C ASP A 244 -8.55 -26.88 -37.55
N THR A 245 -8.50 -26.74 -38.87
CA THR A 245 -9.47 -27.38 -39.75
C THR A 245 -9.12 -28.85 -39.85
N ASN A 246 -9.86 -29.67 -39.11
CA ASN A 246 -10.24 -31.03 -39.50
C ASN A 246 -11.63 -31.34 -38.95
#